data_AF-A0A969NIM1-F1
#
_entry.id   AF-A0A969NIM1-F1
#
_cell.length_a   1.000
_cell.length_b   1.000
_cell.length_c   1.000
_cell.angle_alpha   90.00
_cell.angle_beta   90.00
_cell.angle_gamma   90.00
#
_symmetry.space_group_name_H-M   'P 1'
#
loop_
_entity.id
_entity.type
_entity.pdbx_description
1 polymer ?
#
loop_
_entity_poly.entity_id
_entity_poly.type
_entity_poly.pdbx_seq_one_letter_code
_entity_poly.pdbx_strand_id
1 'polypeptide(L)'
;MSIVSYKAKTNTFKVAIGFFLLAALLGALMRFIYLQEIPFLDYKHILHAHSHIAMLGWGFTALGGALVFFMLKNDYSEMPYRKVLVANTVAGLGMFVAFIYQGYGAVSIAFGTLHVFVAYYFSWHFLKDIKNVPDNNSKTFAKWAVYLMLLSTFGLWSIAPVSILLGKLHPLYFASIQFFLHFQFNGWFMYGILALLFNYSENNGQTIHLQNTPSLFYKPLLYSLTP
;
A
#
# COMPACT_ATOMS: atom_id res chain seq x y z
N MET A 1 -4.84 0.54 28.66
CA MET A 1 -5.17 0.05 27.30
C MET A 1 -6.25 -1.01 27.44
N SER A 2 -7.38 -0.92 26.73
CA SER A 2 -8.42 -1.95 26.85
C SER A 2 -7.94 -3.26 26.19
N ILE A 3 -8.32 -4.40 26.74
CA ILE A 3 -7.95 -5.74 26.22
C ILE A 3 -8.39 -5.91 24.75
N VAL A 4 -9.54 -5.32 24.40
CA VAL A 4 -10.09 -5.31 23.04
C VAL A 4 -9.19 -4.56 22.06
N SER A 5 -8.66 -3.40 22.47
CA SER A 5 -7.74 -2.57 21.68
C SER A 5 -6.45 -3.29 21.35
N TYR A 6 -5.86 -3.94 22.36
CA TYR A 6 -4.64 -4.72 22.18
C TYR A 6 -4.85 -5.89 21.21
N LYS A 7 -5.95 -6.63 21.35
CA LYS A 7 -6.25 -7.80 20.52
C LYS A 7 -6.48 -7.44 19.04
N ALA A 8 -7.17 -6.33 18.77
CA ALA A 8 -7.36 -5.84 17.40
C ALA A 8 -6.01 -5.49 16.73
N LYS A 9 -5.13 -4.83 17.49
CA LYS A 9 -3.78 -4.46 17.04
C LYS A 9 -2.90 -5.69 16.74
N THR A 10 -2.91 -6.71 17.61
CA THR A 10 -2.14 -7.95 17.38
C THR A 10 -2.64 -8.74 16.17
N ASN A 11 -3.94 -8.67 15.85
CA ASN A 11 -4.50 -9.40 14.71
C ASN A 11 -4.01 -8.85 13.36
N THR A 12 -3.83 -7.53 13.24
CA THR A 12 -3.30 -6.91 12.00
C THR A 12 -1.94 -7.47 11.62
N PHE A 13 -1.00 -7.52 12.57
CA PHE A 13 0.34 -8.03 12.31
C PHE A 13 0.37 -9.54 12.03
N LYS A 14 -0.50 -10.32 12.67
CA LYS A 14 -0.67 -11.75 12.34
C LYS A 14 -1.12 -11.95 10.89
N VAL A 15 -2.11 -11.18 10.43
CA VAL A 15 -2.57 -11.21 9.04
C VAL A 15 -1.46 -10.79 8.09
N ALA A 16 -0.73 -9.72 8.42
CA ALA A 16 0.40 -9.25 7.61
C ALA A 16 1.48 -10.32 7.47
N ILE A 17 1.85 -11.02 8.56
CA ILE A 17 2.79 -12.15 8.53
C ILE A 17 2.23 -13.29 7.68
N GLY A 18 0.94 -13.60 7.78
CA GLY A 18 0.29 -14.59 6.91
C GLY A 18 0.45 -14.26 5.43
N PHE A 19 0.19 -13.01 5.02
CA PHE A 19 0.42 -12.58 3.65
C PHE A 19 1.90 -12.59 3.25
N PHE A 20 2.81 -12.23 4.15
CA PHE A 20 4.24 -12.30 3.90
C PHE A 20 4.68 -13.75 3.60
N LEU A 21 4.24 -14.70 4.41
CA LEU A 21 4.54 -16.12 4.21
C LEU A 21 3.98 -16.63 2.88
N LEU A 22 2.73 -16.27 2.54
CA LEU A 22 2.16 -16.60 1.23
C LEU A 22 2.97 -16.00 0.07
N ALA A 23 3.35 -14.72 0.15
CA ALA A 23 4.19 -14.08 -0.85
C ALA A 23 5.56 -14.78 -0.97
N ALA A 24 6.20 -15.11 0.16
CA ALA A 24 7.49 -15.79 0.18
C ALA A 24 7.42 -17.19 -0.44
N LEU A 25 6.36 -17.95 -0.14
CA LEU A 25 6.12 -19.27 -0.73
C LEU A 25 5.91 -19.18 -2.25
N LEU A 26 5.12 -18.21 -2.72
CA LEU A 26 4.96 -17.96 -4.16
C LEU A 26 6.29 -17.54 -4.82
N GLY A 27 7.09 -16.73 -4.13
CA GLY A 27 8.42 -16.33 -4.59
C GLY A 27 9.38 -17.53 -4.72
N ALA A 28 9.37 -18.42 -3.73
CA ALA A 28 10.13 -19.67 -3.77
C ALA A 28 9.64 -20.59 -4.90
N LEU A 29 8.32 -20.70 -5.09
CA LEU A 29 7.72 -21.47 -6.17
C LEU A 29 8.13 -20.94 -7.55
N MET A 30 8.11 -19.63 -7.78
CA MET A 30 8.59 -19.04 -9.04
C MET A 30 10.04 -19.39 -9.33
N ARG A 31 10.91 -19.39 -8.30
CA ARG A 31 12.32 -19.81 -8.47
C ARG A 31 12.44 -21.30 -8.77
N PHE A 32 11.63 -22.13 -8.13
CA PHE A 32 11.63 -23.58 -8.34
C PHE A 32 11.18 -23.97 -9.75
N ILE A 33 10.22 -23.25 -10.35
CA ILE A 33 9.71 -23.53 -11.70
C ILE A 33 10.82 -23.48 -12.77
N TYR A 34 11.89 -22.71 -12.56
CA TYR A 34 13.05 -22.71 -13.46
C TYR A 34 13.91 -23.98 -13.38
N LEU A 35 13.80 -24.75 -12.29
CA LEU A 35 14.49 -26.03 -12.13
C LEU A 35 13.65 -27.19 -12.66
N GLN A 36 12.34 -27.14 -12.41
CA GLN A 36 11.38 -28.16 -12.80
C GLN A 36 10.06 -27.52 -13.20
N GLU A 37 9.68 -27.68 -14.46
CA GLU A 37 8.37 -27.22 -14.93
C GLU A 37 7.24 -28.02 -14.28
N ILE A 38 6.20 -27.31 -13.84
CA ILE A 38 4.98 -27.88 -13.26
C ILE A 38 3.85 -27.67 -14.28
N PRO A 39 3.38 -28.71 -14.98
CA PRO A 39 2.53 -28.58 -16.18
C PRO A 39 1.21 -27.82 -15.98
N PHE A 40 0.69 -27.78 -14.76
CA PHE A 40 -0.59 -27.16 -14.42
C PHE A 40 -0.47 -25.75 -13.84
N LEU A 41 0.75 -25.19 -13.75
CA LEU A 41 0.98 -23.87 -13.18
C LEU A 41 1.57 -22.91 -14.22
N ASP A 42 0.84 -21.84 -14.52
CA ASP A 42 1.34 -20.76 -15.36
C ASP A 42 2.21 -19.80 -14.54
N TYR A 43 3.44 -19.55 -15.01
CA TYR A 43 4.39 -18.66 -14.34
C TYR A 43 3.85 -17.24 -14.16
N LYS A 44 3.16 -16.67 -15.16
CA LYS A 44 2.60 -15.31 -15.09
C LYS A 44 1.47 -15.23 -14.06
N HIS A 45 0.67 -16.28 -13.92
CA HIS A 45 -0.37 -16.36 -12.89
C HIS A 45 0.23 -16.27 -11.50
N ILE A 46 1.27 -17.06 -11.24
CA ILE A 46 2.02 -17.05 -9.97
C ILE A 46 2.69 -15.70 -9.74
N LEU A 47 3.30 -15.11 -10.78
CA LEU A 47 3.93 -13.80 -10.70
C LEU A 47 2.93 -12.70 -10.30
N HIS A 48 1.74 -12.72 -10.88
CA HIS A 48 0.69 -11.78 -10.50
C HIS A 48 0.21 -12.03 -9.07
N ALA A 49 -0.03 -13.28 -8.67
CA ALA A 49 -0.39 -13.61 -7.29
C ALA A 49 0.69 -13.15 -6.29
N HIS A 50 1.96 -13.43 -6.58
CA HIS A 50 3.09 -13.07 -5.72
C HIS A 50 3.17 -11.55 -5.52
N SER A 51 3.20 -10.78 -6.62
CA SER A 51 3.36 -9.34 -6.57
C SER A 51 2.21 -8.64 -5.85
N HIS A 52 0.96 -9.05 -6.08
CA HIS A 52 -0.20 -8.45 -5.42
C HIS A 52 -0.29 -8.83 -3.95
N ILE A 53 0.04 -10.08 -3.58
CA ILE A 53 0.07 -10.49 -2.17
C ILE A 53 1.22 -9.83 -1.42
N ALA A 54 2.39 -9.70 -2.03
CA ALA A 54 3.51 -8.99 -1.43
C ALA A 54 3.18 -7.51 -1.18
N MET A 55 2.66 -6.81 -2.19
CA MET A 55 2.47 -5.37 -2.10
C MET A 55 1.17 -4.96 -1.40
N LEU A 56 0.03 -5.50 -1.84
CA LEU A 56 -1.31 -5.08 -1.43
C LEU A 56 -1.83 -5.92 -0.24
N GLY A 57 -1.42 -7.18 -0.16
CA GLY A 57 -1.69 -8.05 0.99
C GLY A 57 -0.79 -7.69 2.17
N TRP A 58 0.49 -8.03 2.07
CA TRP A 58 1.48 -7.84 3.14
C TRP A 58 1.85 -6.38 3.34
N GLY A 59 2.43 -5.72 2.32
CA GLY A 59 2.99 -4.38 2.44
C GLY A 59 1.97 -3.35 2.97
N PHE A 60 0.81 -3.25 2.34
CA PHE A 60 -0.27 -2.36 2.78
C PHE A 60 -0.75 -2.68 4.21
N THR A 61 -1.01 -3.95 4.52
CA THR A 61 -1.51 -4.34 5.87
C THR A 61 -0.46 -4.08 6.94
N ALA A 62 0.81 -4.41 6.68
CA ALA A 62 1.90 -4.23 7.62
C ALA A 62 2.15 -2.74 7.88
N LEU A 63 2.33 -1.95 6.83
CA LEU A 63 2.65 -0.53 6.96
C LEU A 63 1.46 0.28 7.48
N GLY A 64 0.26 0.10 6.92
CA GLY A 64 -0.95 0.76 7.40
C GLY A 64 -1.25 0.41 8.85
N GLY A 65 -1.09 -0.87 9.21
CA GLY A 65 -1.21 -1.34 10.59
C GLY A 65 -0.18 -0.72 11.54
N ALA A 66 1.08 -0.63 11.11
CA ALA A 66 2.13 0.00 11.90
C ALA A 66 1.89 1.50 12.11
N LEU A 67 1.52 2.24 11.07
CA LEU A 67 1.17 3.66 11.18
C LEU A 67 0.04 3.89 12.18
N VAL A 68 -1.02 3.08 12.11
CA VAL A 68 -2.14 3.15 13.05
C VAL A 68 -1.70 2.76 14.47
N PHE A 69 -0.89 1.72 14.62
CA PHE A 69 -0.47 1.21 15.93
C PHE A 69 0.45 2.18 16.68
N PHE A 70 1.46 2.71 15.99
CA PHE A 70 2.53 3.50 16.60
C PHE A 70 2.20 4.99 16.66
N MET A 71 1.46 5.53 15.68
CA MET A 71 1.24 6.98 15.60
C MET A 71 -0.13 7.41 16.16
N LEU A 72 -1.18 6.63 15.87
CA LEU A 72 -2.50 6.89 16.45
C LEU A 72 -2.50 6.25 17.85
N LYS A 73 -2.32 7.07 18.89
CA LYS A 73 -2.46 6.65 20.30
C LYS A 73 -3.92 6.22 20.58
N ASN A 74 -4.36 6.02 21.82
CA ASN A 74 -5.74 5.54 22.10
C ASN A 74 -6.87 6.56 21.82
N ASP A 75 -6.65 7.53 20.93
CA ASP A 75 -7.56 8.65 20.62
C ASP A 75 -8.20 8.53 19.22
N TYR A 76 -8.55 7.31 18.82
CA TYR A 76 -9.26 7.03 17.57
C TYR A 76 -10.26 5.88 17.73
N SER A 77 -11.24 5.82 16.82
CA SER A 77 -12.16 4.69 16.73
C SER A 77 -11.50 3.52 16.01
N GLU A 78 -11.46 2.35 16.64
CA GLU A 78 -10.83 1.15 16.04
C GLU A 78 -11.69 0.51 14.94
N MET A 79 -12.99 0.78 14.94
CA MET A 79 -13.96 0.13 14.05
C MET A 79 -13.63 0.30 12.56
N PRO A 80 -13.31 1.51 12.06
CA PRO A 80 -12.84 1.71 10.69
C PRO A 80 -11.63 0.86 10.33
N TYR A 81 -10.60 0.82 11.17
CA TYR A 81 -9.36 0.08 10.88
C TYR A 81 -9.58 -1.43 10.93
N ARG A 82 -10.49 -1.91 11.77
CA ARG A 82 -10.93 -3.32 11.74
C ARG A 82 -11.64 -3.66 10.43
N LYS A 83 -12.50 -2.77 9.92
CA LYS A 83 -13.13 -2.94 8.60
C LYS A 83 -12.10 -2.96 7.48
N VAL A 84 -11.12 -2.05 7.51
CA VAL A 84 -9.98 -2.04 6.56
C VAL A 84 -9.26 -3.38 6.59
N LEU A 85 -8.91 -3.90 7.77
CA LEU A 85 -8.20 -5.18 7.89
C LEU A 85 -9.01 -6.34 7.29
N VAL A 86 -10.29 -6.47 7.67
CA VAL A 86 -11.15 -7.55 7.17
C VAL A 86 -11.32 -7.44 5.66
N ALA A 87 -11.68 -6.26 5.16
CA ALA A 87 -11.91 -6.06 3.73
C ALA A 87 -10.62 -6.26 2.91
N ASN A 88 -9.45 -5.79 3.40
CA ASN A 88 -8.18 -6.05 2.75
C ASN A 88 -7.79 -7.53 2.77
N THR A 89 -8.12 -8.24 3.85
CA THR A 89 -7.88 -9.69 3.94
C THR A 89 -8.70 -10.43 2.88
N VAL A 90 -9.98 -10.10 2.75
CA VAL A 90 -10.86 -10.65 1.72
C VAL A 90 -10.34 -10.31 0.32
N ALA A 91 -9.98 -9.05 0.07
CA ALA A 91 -9.42 -8.62 -1.22
C ALA A 91 -8.11 -9.35 -1.55
N GLY A 92 -7.19 -9.46 -0.59
CA GLY A 92 -5.91 -10.15 -0.73
C GLY A 92 -6.10 -11.63 -1.03
N LEU A 93 -6.85 -12.37 -0.21
CA LEU A 93 -7.10 -13.79 -0.45
C LEU A 93 -7.88 -14.03 -1.74
N GLY A 94 -8.83 -13.16 -2.08
CA GLY A 94 -9.54 -13.19 -3.35
C GLY A 94 -8.60 -13.00 -4.55
N MET A 95 -7.69 -12.02 -4.49
CA MET A 95 -6.64 -11.84 -5.50
C MET A 95 -5.72 -13.06 -5.59
N PHE A 96 -5.26 -13.62 -4.47
CA PHE A 96 -4.41 -14.80 -4.44
C PHE A 96 -5.03 -15.96 -5.22
N VAL A 97 -6.26 -16.33 -4.85
CA VAL A 97 -6.98 -17.44 -5.50
C VAL A 97 -7.23 -17.08 -6.97
N ALA A 98 -7.79 -15.91 -7.26
CA ALA A 98 -8.14 -15.53 -8.63
C ALA A 98 -6.91 -15.49 -9.55
N PHE A 99 -5.78 -14.92 -9.13
CA PHE A 99 -4.59 -14.87 -9.96
C PHE A 99 -4.02 -16.25 -10.26
N ILE A 100 -4.02 -17.18 -9.29
CA ILE A 100 -3.55 -18.55 -9.52
C ILE A 100 -4.45 -19.26 -10.56
N TYR A 101 -5.78 -19.14 -10.44
CA TYR A 101 -6.70 -19.88 -11.30
C TYR A 101 -6.90 -19.28 -12.70
N GLN A 102 -7.01 -17.95 -12.82
CA GLN A 102 -7.38 -17.28 -14.08
C GLN A 102 -6.37 -16.21 -14.52
N GLY A 103 -5.28 -16.01 -13.79
CA GLY A 103 -4.33 -14.94 -14.07
C GLY A 103 -4.98 -13.56 -13.98
N TYR A 104 -4.56 -12.65 -14.86
CA TYR A 104 -5.07 -11.28 -14.91
C TYR A 104 -6.43 -11.20 -15.62
N GLY A 105 -7.48 -11.67 -14.94
CA GLY A 105 -8.86 -11.71 -15.44
C GLY A 105 -9.84 -10.83 -14.64
N ALA A 106 -11.13 -10.93 -14.96
CA ALA A 106 -12.17 -10.08 -14.37
C ALA A 106 -12.28 -10.22 -12.84
N VAL A 107 -12.26 -11.45 -12.31
CA VAL A 107 -12.36 -11.71 -10.85
C VAL A 107 -11.16 -11.12 -10.08
N SER A 108 -9.93 -11.32 -10.55
CA SER A 108 -8.73 -10.71 -9.94
C SER A 108 -8.75 -9.19 -10.03
N ILE A 109 -9.25 -8.61 -11.13
CA ILE A 109 -9.44 -7.16 -11.27
C ILE A 109 -10.49 -6.66 -10.28
N ALA A 110 -11.59 -7.39 -10.07
CA ALA A 110 -12.64 -7.02 -9.12
C ALA A 110 -12.09 -6.98 -7.68
N PHE A 111 -11.32 -7.98 -7.25
CA PHE A 111 -10.68 -7.97 -5.94
C PHE A 111 -9.57 -6.90 -5.81
N GLY A 112 -8.79 -6.66 -6.87
CA GLY A 112 -7.84 -5.54 -6.89
C GLY A 112 -8.54 -4.18 -6.78
N THR A 113 -9.69 -4.02 -7.44
CA THR A 113 -10.53 -2.84 -7.35
C THR A 113 -11.11 -2.67 -5.94
N LEU A 114 -11.56 -3.77 -5.31
CA LEU A 114 -11.97 -3.76 -3.90
C LEU A 114 -10.84 -3.26 -3.00
N HIS A 115 -9.60 -3.73 -3.20
CA HIS A 115 -8.44 -3.23 -2.47
C HIS A 115 -8.26 -1.70 -2.64
N VAL A 116 -8.41 -1.15 -3.84
CA VAL A 116 -8.32 0.31 -4.07
C VAL A 116 -9.34 1.06 -3.22
N PHE A 117 -10.60 0.61 -3.19
CA PHE A 117 -11.61 1.23 -2.34
C PHE A 117 -11.31 1.09 -0.85
N VAL A 118 -10.74 -0.05 -0.42
CA VAL A 118 -10.26 -0.23 0.96
C VAL A 118 -9.12 0.74 1.28
N ALA A 119 -8.19 0.96 0.35
CA ALA A 119 -7.11 1.92 0.52
C ALA A 119 -7.64 3.36 0.63
N TYR A 120 -8.67 3.73 -0.15
CA TYR A 120 -9.34 5.03 -0.03
C TYR A 120 -10.05 5.19 1.32
N TYR A 121 -10.77 4.17 1.76
CA TYR A 121 -11.44 4.17 3.07
C TYR A 121 -10.44 4.29 4.22
N PHE A 122 -9.32 3.55 4.17
CA PHE A 122 -8.20 3.70 5.10
C PHE A 122 -7.65 5.12 5.09
N SER A 123 -7.38 5.67 3.90
CA SER A 123 -6.76 6.98 3.73
C SER A 123 -7.61 8.09 4.34
N TRP A 124 -8.93 8.04 4.10
CA TRP A 124 -9.86 9.03 4.67
C TRP A 124 -9.84 9.02 6.20
N HIS A 125 -9.94 7.83 6.80
CA HIS A 125 -9.93 7.69 8.26
C HIS A 125 -8.58 8.06 8.87
N PHE A 126 -7.48 7.55 8.30
CA PHE A 126 -6.13 7.83 8.80
C PHE A 126 -5.81 9.33 8.74
N LEU A 127 -6.10 9.99 7.61
CA LEU A 127 -5.87 11.43 7.45
C LEU A 127 -6.76 12.29 8.36
N LYS A 128 -7.92 11.78 8.78
CA LYS A 128 -8.78 12.42 9.77
C LYS A 128 -8.18 12.28 11.17
N ASP A 129 -7.80 11.08 11.57
CA ASP A 129 -7.36 10.76 12.93
C ASP A 129 -5.94 11.27 13.22
N ILE A 130 -5.05 11.24 12.22
CA ILE A 130 -3.66 11.76 12.36
C ILE A 130 -3.63 13.26 12.68
N LYS A 131 -4.72 14.01 12.43
CA LYS A 131 -4.79 15.45 12.77
C LYS A 131 -4.60 15.70 14.26
N ASN A 132 -5.04 14.77 15.11
CA ASN A 132 -4.96 14.86 16.57
C ASN A 132 -3.57 14.50 17.12
N VAL A 133 -2.66 14.00 16.27
CA VAL A 133 -1.26 13.73 16.65
C VAL A 133 -0.48 15.06 16.64
N PRO A 134 0.49 15.27 17.56
CA PRO A 134 1.35 16.45 17.57
C PRO A 134 1.96 16.75 16.19
N ASP A 135 2.12 18.03 15.88
CA ASP A 135 2.66 18.45 14.59
C ASP A 135 4.18 18.35 14.58
N ASN A 136 4.69 17.32 13.89
CA ASN A 136 6.10 16.96 13.83
C ASN A 136 6.44 16.34 12.46
N ASN A 137 7.71 15.95 12.29
CA ASN A 137 8.18 15.39 11.03
C ASN A 137 7.54 14.03 10.75
N SER A 138 7.37 13.18 11.77
CA SER A 138 6.69 11.89 11.58
C SER A 138 5.27 12.03 11.03
N LYS A 139 4.45 12.94 11.58
CA LYS A 139 3.10 13.25 11.09
C LYS A 139 3.12 13.73 9.64
N THR A 140 4.05 14.62 9.29
CA THR A 140 4.17 15.15 7.93
C THR A 140 4.48 14.06 6.92
N PHE A 141 5.45 13.19 7.23
CA PHE A 141 5.81 12.06 6.37
C PHE A 141 4.67 11.05 6.25
N ALA A 142 3.94 10.76 7.34
CA ALA A 142 2.80 9.85 7.30
C ALA A 142 1.67 10.37 6.40
N LYS A 143 1.39 11.68 6.44
CA LYS A 143 0.40 12.30 5.53
C LYS A 143 0.85 12.19 4.07
N TRP A 144 2.11 12.51 3.78
CA TRP A 144 2.65 12.40 2.43
C TRP A 144 2.65 10.96 1.91
N ALA A 145 2.97 9.97 2.75
CA ALA A 145 2.85 8.57 2.38
C ALA A 145 1.45 8.25 1.86
N VAL A 146 0.41 8.66 2.59
CA VAL A 146 -0.99 8.42 2.20
C VAL A 146 -1.39 9.22 0.97
N TYR A 147 -0.98 10.50 0.84
CA TYR A 147 -1.27 11.28 -0.36
C TYR A 147 -0.62 10.69 -1.62
N LEU A 148 0.62 10.23 -1.52
CA LEU A 148 1.33 9.60 -2.64
C LEU A 148 0.73 8.22 -2.96
N MET A 149 0.25 7.48 -1.96
CA MET A 149 -0.54 6.27 -2.19
C MET A 149 -1.81 6.57 -3.00
N LEU A 150 -2.57 7.60 -2.62
CA LEU A 150 -3.77 8.02 -3.37
C LEU A 150 -3.41 8.47 -4.79
N LEU A 151 -2.36 9.28 -4.94
CA LEU A 151 -1.87 9.74 -6.23
C LEU A 151 -1.51 8.56 -7.14
N SER A 152 -0.86 7.53 -6.60
CA SER A 152 -0.47 6.33 -7.38
C SER A 152 -1.65 5.69 -8.13
N THR A 153 -2.86 5.80 -7.57
CA THR A 153 -4.05 5.15 -8.16
C THR A 153 -4.49 5.74 -9.49
N PHE A 154 -4.10 6.97 -9.84
CA PHE A 154 -4.34 7.52 -11.19
C PHE A 154 -3.63 6.69 -12.27
N GLY A 155 -2.44 6.17 -11.96
CA GLY A 155 -1.75 5.22 -12.85
C GLY A 155 -2.58 3.96 -13.03
N LEU A 156 -3.08 3.36 -11.94
CA LEU A 156 -3.90 2.15 -11.99
C LEU A 156 -5.20 2.35 -12.77
N TRP A 157 -5.92 3.45 -12.55
CA TRP A 157 -7.15 3.79 -13.28
C TRP A 157 -6.91 4.07 -14.76
N SER A 158 -5.70 4.46 -15.14
CA SER A 158 -5.32 4.72 -16.53
C SER A 158 -4.98 3.44 -17.31
N ILE A 159 -4.55 2.35 -16.64
CA ILE A 159 -4.11 1.11 -17.31
C ILE A 159 -5.20 0.54 -18.22
N ALA A 160 -6.43 0.39 -17.72
CA ALA A 160 -7.51 -0.23 -18.49
C ALA A 160 -7.92 0.63 -19.71
N PRO A 161 -8.27 1.93 -19.56
CA PRO A 161 -8.58 2.81 -20.69
C PRO A 161 -7.46 2.87 -21.73
N VAL A 162 -6.20 3.04 -21.29
CA VAL A 162 -5.06 3.11 -22.20
C VAL A 162 -4.88 1.79 -22.96
N SER A 163 -5.03 0.65 -22.29
CA SER A 163 -4.90 -0.66 -22.95
C SER A 163 -5.97 -0.91 -24.01
N ILE A 164 -7.20 -0.40 -23.81
CA ILE A 164 -8.33 -0.58 -24.72
C ILE A 164 -8.26 0.40 -25.89
N LEU A 165 -7.96 1.69 -25.61
CA LEU A 165 -8.00 2.76 -26.61
C LEU A 165 -6.72 2.85 -27.44
N LEU A 166 -5.56 2.61 -26.84
CA LEU A 166 -4.24 2.82 -27.48
C LEU A 166 -3.44 1.52 -27.65
N GLY A 167 -3.85 0.44 -26.98
CA GLY A 167 -3.16 -0.85 -26.99
C GLY A 167 -2.03 -0.96 -25.96
N LYS A 168 -1.69 -2.20 -25.60
CA LYS A 168 -0.68 -2.50 -24.56
C LYS A 168 0.76 -2.15 -24.95
N LEU A 169 1.04 -1.98 -26.25
CA LEU A 169 2.37 -1.60 -26.75
C LEU A 169 2.60 -0.08 -26.72
N HIS A 170 1.55 0.71 -26.49
CA HIS A 170 1.68 2.15 -26.44
C HIS A 170 2.51 2.59 -25.21
N PRO A 171 3.44 3.56 -25.33
CA PRO A 171 4.29 3.99 -24.22
C PRO A 171 3.50 4.40 -22.97
N LEU A 172 2.32 4.97 -23.16
CA LEU A 172 1.44 5.38 -22.07
C LEU A 172 0.98 4.20 -21.19
N TYR A 173 0.84 2.99 -21.73
CA TYR A 173 0.49 1.80 -20.95
C TYR A 173 1.58 1.49 -19.92
N PHE A 174 2.84 1.47 -20.36
CA PHE A 174 3.99 1.28 -19.48
C PHE A 174 4.16 2.44 -18.51
N ALA A 175 3.96 3.69 -18.97
CA ALA A 175 4.00 4.86 -18.11
C ALA A 175 2.96 4.80 -16.98
N SER A 176 1.73 4.33 -17.25
CA SER A 176 0.70 4.15 -16.22
C SER A 176 1.10 3.14 -15.15
N ILE A 177 1.70 2.01 -15.55
CA ILE A 177 2.21 1.00 -14.62
C ILE A 177 3.37 1.57 -13.79
N GLN A 178 4.35 2.21 -14.44
CA GLN A 178 5.51 2.78 -13.75
C GLN A 178 5.12 3.92 -12.81
N PHE A 179 4.15 4.74 -13.19
CA PHE A 179 3.61 5.80 -12.34
C PHE A 179 3.02 5.21 -11.05
N PHE A 180 2.20 4.17 -11.16
CA PHE A 180 1.66 3.47 -10.00
C PHE A 180 2.78 2.91 -9.11
N LEU A 181 3.73 2.16 -9.67
CA LEU A 181 4.82 1.54 -8.92
C LEU A 181 5.75 2.58 -8.28
N HIS A 182 6.07 3.67 -8.98
CA HIS A 182 6.93 4.73 -8.48
C HIS A 182 6.37 5.34 -7.20
N PHE A 183 5.09 5.73 -7.21
CA PHE A 183 4.44 6.33 -6.04
C PHE A 183 4.08 5.33 -4.96
N GLN A 184 3.93 4.04 -5.28
CA GLN A 184 3.82 3.00 -4.25
C GLN A 184 5.14 2.79 -3.50
N PHE A 185 6.24 2.53 -4.21
CA PHE A 185 7.53 2.25 -3.57
C PHE A 185 8.19 3.50 -2.99
N ASN A 186 8.36 4.55 -3.79
CA ASN A 186 9.05 5.78 -3.37
C ASN A 186 8.15 6.77 -2.63
N GLY A 187 6.82 6.59 -2.71
CA GLY A 187 5.85 7.37 -1.97
C GLY A 187 5.35 6.62 -0.76
N TRP A 188 4.29 5.81 -0.94
CA TRP A 188 3.60 5.11 0.13
C TRP A 188 4.55 4.35 1.08
N PHE A 189 5.36 3.43 0.56
CA PHE A 189 6.24 2.62 1.39
C PHE A 189 7.39 3.42 2.00
N MET A 190 8.16 4.14 1.18
CA MET A 190 9.31 4.91 1.64
C MET A 190 8.92 5.95 2.70
N TYR A 191 7.93 6.80 2.40
CA TYR A 191 7.51 7.85 3.35
C TYR A 191 6.84 7.26 4.59
N GLY A 192 6.10 6.15 4.46
CA GLY A 192 5.50 5.50 5.61
C GLY A 192 6.55 4.90 6.56
N ILE A 193 7.60 4.28 6.03
CA ILE A 193 8.72 3.77 6.84
C ILE A 193 9.47 4.94 7.50
N LEU A 194 9.77 6.01 6.75
CA LEU A 194 10.40 7.21 7.31
C LEU A 194 9.56 7.86 8.40
N ALA A 195 8.23 7.89 8.25
CA ALA A 195 7.33 8.38 9.29
C ALA A 195 7.46 7.57 10.59
N LEU A 196 7.52 6.24 10.50
CA LEU A 196 7.72 5.37 11.65
C LEU A 196 9.11 5.56 12.30
N LEU A 197 10.16 5.71 11.49
CA LEU A 197 11.52 5.99 11.98
C LEU A 197 11.60 7.33 12.71
N PHE A 198 11.01 8.40 12.15
CA PHE A 198 10.94 9.69 12.83
C PHE A 198 10.10 9.61 14.10
N ASN A 199 8.99 8.87 14.08
CA ASN A 199 8.16 8.70 15.27
C ASN A 199 8.94 8.01 16.39
N TYR A 200 9.72 6.98 16.07
CA TYR A 200 10.60 6.31 17.02
C TYR A 200 11.68 7.25 17.59
N SER A 201 12.34 8.03 16.74
CA SER A 201 13.35 9.02 17.17
C SER A 201 12.76 10.09 18.09
N GLU A 202 11.63 10.68 17.68
CA GLU A 202 10.94 11.74 18.43
C GLU A 202 10.47 11.25 19.81
N ASN A 203 9.96 10.01 19.90
CA ASN A 203 9.55 9.41 21.17
C ASN A 203 10.74 9.12 22.11
N ASN A 204 11.96 9.00 21.59
CA ASN A 204 13.19 8.84 22.39
C ASN A 204 13.86 10.18 22.75
N GLY A 205 13.17 11.31 22.56
CA GLY A 205 13.69 12.65 22.87
C GLY A 205 14.67 13.20 21.84
N GLN A 206 14.88 12.50 20.71
CA GLN A 206 15.67 12.99 19.60
C GLN A 206 14.76 13.68 18.58
N THR A 207 14.60 15.00 18.71
CA THR A 207 13.91 15.80 17.70
C THR A 207 14.84 16.01 16.51
N ILE A 208 14.62 15.23 15.46
CA ILE A 208 15.29 15.46 14.17
C ILE A 208 14.64 16.71 13.57
N HIS A 209 15.20 17.88 13.84
CA HIS A 209 14.83 19.09 13.15
C HIS A 209 15.39 19.00 11.73
N LEU A 210 14.56 18.60 10.78
CA LEU A 210 14.82 18.88 9.37
C LEU A 210 14.95 20.40 9.27
N GLN A 211 16.18 20.91 9.11
CA GLN A 211 16.44 22.33 8.89
C GLN A 211 15.47 22.82 7.82
N ASN A 212 14.77 23.92 8.11
CA ASN A 212 13.80 24.60 7.24
C ASN A 212 14.01 24.23 5.77
N THR A 213 13.35 23.15 5.33
CA THR A 213 13.26 22.87 3.91
C THR A 213 12.52 24.08 3.37
N PRO A 214 13.15 24.88 2.48
CA PRO A 214 12.47 26.06 1.98
C PRO A 214 11.11 25.63 1.46
N SER A 215 10.12 26.49 1.60
CA SER A 215 8.73 26.34 1.14
C SER A 215 8.58 25.99 -0.35
N LEU A 216 9.69 25.74 -1.05
CA LEU A 216 9.83 25.14 -2.37
C LEU A 216 9.18 23.76 -2.53
N PHE A 217 8.85 23.02 -1.48
CA PHE A 217 8.01 21.81 -1.64
C PHE A 217 6.50 22.11 -1.74
N TYR A 218 6.08 23.35 -1.50
CA TYR A 218 4.69 23.79 -1.62
C TYR A 218 4.42 24.71 -2.83
N LYS A 219 5.43 25.11 -3.63
CA LYS A 219 5.27 26.24 -4.57
C LYS A 219 5.72 26.16 -6.05
N PRO A 220 6.40 25.14 -6.61
CA PRO A 220 6.73 25.14 -8.04
C PRO A 220 6.03 24.06 -8.88
N LEU A 221 4.85 23.58 -8.50
CA LEU A 221 3.99 22.80 -9.42
C LEU A 221 2.94 23.65 -10.16
N LEU A 222 2.86 24.95 -9.87
CA LEU A 222 1.93 25.89 -10.52
C LEU A 222 2.61 26.89 -11.47
N TYR A 223 3.94 26.86 -11.60
CA TYR A 223 4.68 27.77 -12.49
C TYR A 223 5.44 27.08 -13.64
N SER A 224 5.34 25.75 -13.78
CA SER A 224 5.86 25.03 -14.95
C SER A 224 4.78 24.70 -16.00
N LEU A 225 3.55 25.19 -15.83
CA LEU A 225 2.42 24.96 -16.75
C LEU A 225 1.58 26.23 -16.95
N THR A 226 2.23 27.33 -17.31
CA THR A 226 1.62 28.40 -18.11
C THR A 226 2.57 28.70 -19.26
N PRO A 227 2.07 28.86 -20.50
CA PRO A 227 2.84 28.80 -21.73
C PRO A 227 3.97 29.83 -21.82
#